data_AF-A0A353CAF0-F1
#
_entry.id   AF-A0A353CAF0-F1
#
_cell.length_a   1.000
_cell.length_b   1.000
_cell.length_c   1.000
_cell.angle_alpha   90.00
_cell.angle_beta   90.00
_cell.angle_gamma   90.00
#
_symmetry.space_group_name_H-M   'P 1'
#
loop_
_entity.id
_entity.type
_entity.pdbx_description
1 polymer ?
#
loop_
_entity_poly.entity_id
_entity_poly.type
_entity_poly.pdbx_seq_one_letter_code
_entity_poly.pdbx_strand_id
1 'polypeptide(L)'
;SEHVMMVGSGAEKFAAEQKIELVDPKYFFTQPRWDALQQILKEEKARSEKAVSTSASASRPANRFGTVGAVALDKDGNLAAGTSTGGMTNKRFGRVGDAPIIGAGTYANNATCAVSATGWGEFFIRLSVARDISALMEYRAMPIQNAVDMVIKQKLQKLGGDGGVIAIDKFGNI
;
A
#
# COMPACT_ATOMS: atom_id res chain seq x y z
N SER A 1 -13.69 -20.04 -1.30
CA SER A 1 -12.44 -20.29 -2.02
C SER A 1 -11.40 -20.78 -1.02
N GLU A 2 -10.55 -21.73 -1.39
CA GLU A 2 -9.40 -22.18 -0.57
C GLU A 2 -8.14 -21.33 -0.83
N HIS A 3 -8.27 -20.23 -1.59
CA HIS A 3 -7.17 -19.35 -1.99
C HIS A 3 -7.16 -18.03 -1.20
N VAL A 4 -5.96 -17.47 -1.02
CA VAL A 4 -5.75 -16.20 -0.29
C VAL A 4 -5.82 -14.98 -1.21
N MET A 5 -5.43 -15.11 -2.48
CA MET A 5 -5.32 -13.99 -3.41
C MET A 5 -5.84 -14.37 -4.79
N MET A 6 -6.65 -13.49 -5.40
CA MET A 6 -7.14 -13.59 -6.77
C MET A 6 -6.90 -12.27 -7.49
N VAL A 7 -6.68 -12.31 -8.82
CA VAL A 7 -6.33 -11.13 -9.61
C VAL A 7 -7.08 -11.08 -10.94
N GLY A 8 -7.26 -9.85 -11.46
CA GLY A 8 -7.81 -9.59 -12.79
C GLY A 8 -9.21 -10.19 -13.00
N SER A 9 -9.47 -10.66 -14.23
CA SER A 9 -10.77 -11.19 -14.63
C SER A 9 -11.20 -12.44 -13.85
N GLY A 10 -10.24 -13.23 -13.34
CA GLY A 10 -10.55 -14.36 -12.47
C GLY A 10 -11.15 -13.93 -11.14
N ALA A 11 -10.68 -12.83 -10.56
CA ALA A 11 -11.24 -12.27 -9.33
C ALA A 11 -12.66 -11.71 -9.56
N GLU A 12 -12.89 -11.04 -10.68
CA GLU A 12 -14.22 -10.51 -11.04
C GLU A 12 -15.23 -11.64 -11.29
N LYS A 13 -14.81 -12.71 -11.96
CA LYS A 13 -15.64 -13.91 -12.15
C LYS A 13 -16.04 -14.52 -10.81
N PHE A 14 -15.08 -14.67 -9.89
CA PHE A 14 -15.38 -15.16 -8.55
C PHE A 14 -16.35 -14.24 -7.81
N ALA A 15 -16.16 -12.91 -7.87
CA ALA A 15 -17.06 -11.94 -7.25
C ALA A 15 -18.50 -12.08 -7.78
N ALA A 16 -18.68 -12.25 -9.08
CA ALA A 16 -19.98 -12.50 -9.69
C ALA A 16 -20.62 -13.82 -9.22
N GLU A 17 -19.84 -14.90 -9.10
CA GLU A 17 -20.30 -16.19 -8.52
C GLU A 17 -20.75 -16.03 -7.06
N GLN A 18 -20.12 -15.13 -6.30
CA GLN A 18 -20.52 -14.75 -4.95
C GLN A 18 -21.65 -13.70 -4.90
N LYS A 19 -22.26 -13.36 -6.04
CA LYS A 19 -23.37 -12.39 -6.18
C LYS A 19 -22.99 -10.96 -5.76
N ILE A 20 -21.73 -10.58 -5.88
CA ILE A 20 -21.28 -9.20 -5.69
C ILE A 20 -21.60 -8.42 -6.98
N GLU A 21 -22.20 -7.23 -6.84
CA GLU A 21 -22.48 -6.35 -7.96
C GLU A 21 -21.16 -5.84 -8.58
N LEU A 22 -21.02 -6.07 -9.89
CA LEU A 22 -19.92 -5.51 -10.67
C LEU A 22 -20.38 -4.20 -11.32
N VAL A 23 -19.60 -3.16 -11.16
CA VAL A 23 -19.87 -1.83 -11.73
C VAL A 23 -18.94 -1.55 -12.91
N ASP A 24 -19.39 -0.71 -13.84
CA ASP A 24 -18.53 -0.19 -14.91
C ASP A 24 -17.36 0.59 -14.28
N PRO A 25 -16.11 0.38 -14.71
CA PRO A 25 -14.94 1.13 -14.22
C PRO A 25 -15.10 2.66 -14.26
N LYS A 26 -15.96 3.20 -15.14
CA LYS A 26 -16.32 4.63 -15.18
C LYS A 26 -16.88 5.14 -13.87
N TYR A 27 -17.46 4.27 -13.04
CA TYR A 27 -17.91 4.61 -11.69
C TYR A 27 -16.79 5.25 -10.84
N PHE A 28 -15.54 4.80 -11.00
CA PHE A 28 -14.39 5.31 -10.25
C PHE A 28 -13.72 6.53 -10.89
N PHE A 29 -14.20 7.00 -12.05
CA PHE A 29 -13.65 8.16 -12.72
C PHE A 29 -13.91 9.43 -11.92
N THR A 30 -12.90 10.28 -11.80
CA THR A 30 -13.06 11.65 -11.30
C THR A 30 -12.22 12.61 -12.15
N GLN A 31 -12.78 13.78 -12.48
CA GLN A 31 -12.10 14.79 -13.27
C GLN A 31 -10.73 15.19 -12.68
N PRO A 32 -10.58 15.42 -11.35
CA PRO A 32 -9.29 15.80 -10.77
C PRO A 32 -8.19 14.73 -10.97
N ARG A 33 -8.54 13.43 -10.88
CA ARG A 33 -7.57 12.34 -11.09
C ARG A 33 -7.19 12.19 -12.56
N TRP A 34 -8.13 12.46 -13.47
CA TRP A 34 -7.87 12.50 -14.90
C TRP A 34 -6.93 13.65 -15.27
N ASP A 35 -7.19 14.86 -14.77
CA ASP A 35 -6.34 16.03 -15.04
C ASP A 35 -4.91 15.83 -14.52
N ALA A 36 -4.77 15.23 -13.34
CA ALA A 36 -3.47 14.85 -12.79
C ALA A 36 -2.71 13.86 -13.69
N LEU A 37 -3.41 12.90 -14.32
CA LEU A 37 -2.80 11.99 -15.29
C LEU A 37 -2.34 12.75 -16.55
N GLN A 38 -3.20 13.61 -17.10
CA GLN A 38 -2.86 14.39 -18.30
C GLN A 38 -1.64 15.28 -18.08
N GLN A 39 -1.53 15.89 -16.89
CA GLN A 39 -0.37 16.70 -16.51
C GLN A 39 0.92 15.87 -16.46
N ILE A 40 0.89 14.68 -15.84
CA ILE A 40 2.05 13.77 -15.79
C ILE A 40 2.50 13.38 -17.21
N LEU A 41 1.56 12.99 -18.08
CA LEU A 41 1.88 12.59 -19.46
C LEU A 41 2.50 13.75 -20.25
N LYS A 42 2.01 14.98 -20.06
CA LYS A 42 2.57 16.18 -20.69
C LYS A 42 4.00 16.45 -20.22
N GLU A 43 4.27 16.32 -18.92
CA GLU A 43 5.61 16.51 -18.35
C GLU A 43 6.60 15.43 -18.80
N GLU A 44 6.15 14.17 -18.92
CA GLU A 44 6.98 13.07 -19.42
C GLU A 44 7.35 13.28 -20.89
N LYS A 45 6.38 13.68 -21.72
CA LYS A 45 6.64 14.00 -23.13
C LYS A 45 7.62 15.15 -23.29
N ALA A 46 7.44 16.23 -22.53
CA ALA A 46 8.36 17.38 -22.55
C ALA A 46 9.78 17.01 -22.07
N ARG A 47 9.91 16.06 -21.13
CA ARG A 47 11.19 15.54 -20.69
C ARG A 47 11.84 14.64 -21.74
N SER A 48 11.09 13.77 -22.41
CA SER A 48 11.63 12.92 -23.49
C SER A 48 12.10 13.73 -24.69
N GLU A 49 11.46 14.87 -24.97
CA GLU A 49 11.85 15.78 -26.06
C GLU A 49 13.09 16.63 -25.71
N LYS A 50 13.41 16.83 -24.41
CA LYS A 50 14.55 17.63 -23.93
C LYS A 50 15.77 16.80 -23.49
N ALA A 51 15.64 15.49 -23.34
CA ALA A 51 16.70 14.62 -22.81
C ALA A 51 17.74 14.22 -23.88
N VAL A 52 18.59 15.17 -24.29
CA VAL A 52 19.94 14.90 -24.84
C VAL A 52 21.04 15.20 -23.82
N SER A 53 20.75 15.81 -22.66
CA SER A 53 21.75 15.92 -21.59
C SER A 53 21.14 16.02 -20.20
N THR A 54 21.86 15.42 -19.26
CA THR A 54 21.76 15.53 -17.79
C THR A 54 20.74 14.64 -17.05
N SER A 55 21.31 13.68 -16.34
CA SER A 55 20.75 12.89 -15.25
C SER A 55 20.46 13.79 -14.04
N ALA A 56 19.29 14.44 -14.00
CA ALA A 56 18.79 15.11 -12.81
C ALA A 56 17.85 14.18 -12.05
N SER A 57 18.16 13.98 -10.76
CA SER A 57 17.33 13.32 -9.74
C SER A 57 15.86 13.70 -9.91
N ALA A 58 15.03 12.72 -10.28
CA ALA A 58 13.61 12.92 -10.46
C ALA A 58 12.96 13.17 -9.10
N SER A 59 12.67 14.42 -8.77
CA SER A 59 11.57 14.74 -7.85
C SER A 59 10.29 14.23 -8.50
N ARG A 60 9.97 12.97 -8.22
CA ARG A 60 8.78 12.30 -8.74
C ARG A 60 7.59 12.85 -7.95
N PRO A 61 6.56 13.39 -8.62
CA PRO A 61 5.52 14.18 -7.97
C PRO A 61 4.78 13.40 -6.89
N ALA A 62 4.24 14.16 -5.94
CA ALA A 62 3.36 13.80 -4.83
C ALA A 62 2.05 13.06 -5.24
N ASN A 63 2.00 12.41 -6.40
CA ASN A 63 0.82 11.74 -6.95
C ASN A 63 0.74 10.25 -6.57
N ARG A 64 1.25 9.92 -5.38
CA ARG A 64 1.33 8.55 -4.85
C ARG A 64 0.35 8.28 -3.72
N PHE A 65 -0.48 9.28 -3.39
CA PHE A 65 -1.44 9.23 -2.30
C PHE A 65 -2.83 8.86 -2.83
N GLY A 66 -3.26 7.65 -2.49
CA GLY A 66 -4.57 7.09 -2.86
C GLY A 66 -4.87 5.75 -2.20
N THR A 67 -4.01 5.30 -1.27
CA THR A 67 -4.26 4.11 -0.46
C THR A 67 -4.99 4.52 0.80
N VAL A 68 -6.03 3.76 1.14
CA VAL A 68 -6.79 3.86 2.39
C VAL A 68 -6.62 2.57 3.19
N GLY A 69 -6.78 2.67 4.49
CA GLY A 69 -6.50 1.57 5.39
C GLY A 69 -7.25 1.67 6.71
N ALA A 70 -7.47 0.53 7.33
CA ALA A 70 -8.05 0.41 8.67
C ALA A 70 -7.36 -0.72 9.43
N VAL A 71 -7.25 -0.54 10.75
CA VAL A 71 -6.86 -1.57 11.71
C VAL A 71 -7.84 -1.55 12.88
N ALA A 72 -8.14 -2.70 13.45
CA ALA A 72 -9.07 -2.82 14.57
C ALA A 72 -8.67 -3.94 15.52
N LEU A 73 -9.00 -3.74 16.81
CA LEU A 73 -9.00 -4.74 17.86
C LEU A 73 -10.45 -4.86 18.37
N ASP A 74 -11.03 -6.06 18.32
CA ASP A 74 -12.38 -6.29 18.84
C ASP A 74 -12.37 -6.64 20.34
N LYS A 75 -13.58 -6.72 20.92
CA LYS A 75 -13.79 -7.06 22.34
C LYS A 75 -13.36 -8.48 22.73
N ASP A 76 -13.22 -9.37 21.74
CA ASP A 76 -12.84 -10.77 21.93
C ASP A 76 -11.31 -10.94 21.76
N GLY A 77 -10.58 -9.84 21.53
CA GLY A 77 -9.13 -9.81 21.39
C GLY A 77 -8.62 -10.12 19.99
N ASN A 78 -9.49 -10.10 18.97
CA ASN A 78 -9.07 -10.34 17.58
C ASN A 78 -8.60 -9.06 16.91
N LEU A 79 -7.50 -9.21 16.18
CA LEU A 79 -6.89 -8.15 15.39
C LEU A 79 -7.25 -8.33 13.91
N ALA A 80 -7.61 -7.24 13.26
CA ALA A 80 -7.87 -7.20 11.82
C ALA A 80 -7.23 -5.98 11.17
N ALA A 81 -6.82 -6.13 9.91
CA ALA A 81 -6.33 -5.05 9.06
C ALA A 81 -6.94 -5.16 7.66
N GLY A 82 -7.22 -4.02 7.05
CA GLY A 82 -7.68 -3.94 5.66
C GLY A 82 -7.05 -2.75 4.96
N THR A 83 -6.60 -2.94 3.73
CA THR A 83 -5.98 -1.88 2.92
C THR A 83 -6.52 -1.95 1.50
N SER A 84 -6.83 -0.80 0.90
CA SER A 84 -7.34 -0.71 -0.47
C SER A 84 -6.72 0.48 -1.20
N THR A 85 -6.52 0.35 -2.52
CA THR A 85 -5.86 1.38 -3.31
C THR A 85 -6.26 1.33 -4.79
N GLY A 86 -6.31 2.49 -5.43
CA GLY A 86 -6.29 2.59 -6.90
C GLY A 86 -4.90 2.37 -7.50
N GLY A 87 -3.86 2.35 -6.66
CA GLY A 87 -2.46 2.31 -7.04
C GLY A 87 -1.88 3.71 -7.26
N MET A 88 -0.99 3.85 -8.24
CA MET A 88 -0.33 5.11 -8.57
C MET A 88 -0.88 5.67 -9.88
N THR A 89 -0.97 6.99 -9.98
CA THR A 89 -1.24 7.66 -11.26
C THR A 89 -0.15 7.33 -12.26
N ASN A 90 -0.54 7.07 -13.52
CA ASN A 90 0.35 6.65 -14.60
C ASN A 90 1.10 5.32 -14.33
N LYS A 91 0.51 4.40 -13.54
CA LYS A 91 1.07 3.05 -13.37
C LYS A 91 1.08 2.29 -14.71
N ARG A 92 2.11 1.47 -14.93
CA ARG A 92 2.10 0.52 -16.06
C ARG A 92 0.98 -0.50 -15.86
N PHE A 93 0.44 -0.99 -16.98
CA PHE A 93 -0.54 -2.07 -17.00
C PHE A 93 -0.08 -3.25 -16.14
N GLY A 94 -0.97 -3.78 -15.32
CA GLY A 94 -0.69 -4.91 -14.44
C GLY A 94 0.26 -4.62 -13.26
N ARG A 95 0.74 -3.38 -13.04
CA ARG A 95 1.56 -3.07 -11.86
C ARG A 95 0.76 -3.27 -10.57
N VAL A 96 1.32 -4.06 -9.65
CA VAL A 96 0.78 -4.34 -8.32
C VAL A 96 1.62 -3.62 -7.26
N GLY A 97 0.95 -2.96 -6.33
CA GLY A 97 1.57 -2.32 -5.16
C GLY A 97 1.53 -3.21 -3.92
N ASP A 98 1.84 -2.64 -2.77
CA ASP A 98 1.93 -3.31 -1.47
C ASP A 98 0.58 -3.69 -0.86
N ALA A 99 -0.46 -2.89 -1.12
CA ALA A 99 -1.78 -3.04 -0.50
C ALA A 99 -2.35 -4.48 -0.53
N PRO A 100 -2.39 -5.20 -1.66
CA PRO A 100 -2.93 -6.57 -1.70
C PRO A 100 -1.92 -7.65 -1.28
N ILE A 101 -0.68 -7.27 -0.92
CA ILE A 101 0.40 -8.23 -0.59
C ILE A 101 0.48 -8.36 0.93
N ILE A 102 0.08 -9.53 1.43
CA ILE A 102 0.10 -9.84 2.87
C ILE A 102 1.52 -9.75 3.42
N GLY A 103 1.69 -8.98 4.48
CA GLY A 103 2.97 -8.69 5.10
C GLY A 103 3.71 -7.50 4.51
N ALA A 104 3.30 -6.96 3.36
CA ALA A 104 3.82 -5.70 2.84
C ALA A 104 2.92 -4.53 3.26
N GLY A 105 1.72 -4.44 2.67
CA GLY A 105 0.77 -3.35 2.91
C GLY A 105 -0.29 -3.67 3.97
N THR A 106 -0.64 -4.94 4.13
CA THR A 106 -1.67 -5.40 5.08
C THR A 106 -1.17 -6.60 5.87
N TYR A 107 -1.29 -6.56 7.19
CA TYR A 107 -0.97 -7.71 8.04
C TYR A 107 -1.75 -7.66 9.36
N ALA A 108 -2.15 -8.81 9.89
CA ALA A 108 -2.72 -8.92 11.23
C ALA A 108 -2.33 -10.25 11.88
N ASN A 109 -1.98 -10.19 13.17
CA ASN A 109 -1.68 -11.35 14.00
C ASN A 109 -2.10 -11.09 15.45
N ASN A 110 -3.01 -11.90 15.98
CA ASN A 110 -3.52 -11.79 17.36
C ASN A 110 -2.41 -11.86 18.44
N ALA A 111 -1.26 -12.48 18.12
CA ALA A 111 -0.14 -12.55 19.06
C ALA A 111 0.67 -11.23 19.16
N THR A 112 0.52 -10.32 18.18
CA THR A 112 1.32 -9.10 18.03
C THR A 112 0.45 -7.89 17.70
N CYS A 113 0.23 -7.58 16.42
CA CYS A 113 -0.40 -6.36 15.95
C CYS A 113 -1.11 -6.52 14.59
N ALA A 114 -2.02 -5.59 14.31
CA ALA A 114 -2.58 -5.32 12.99
C ALA A 114 -1.92 -4.06 12.40
N VAL A 115 -1.63 -4.08 11.10
CA VAL A 115 -0.95 -3.00 10.39
C VAL A 115 -1.58 -2.80 9.01
N SER A 116 -1.84 -1.54 8.67
CA SER A 116 -2.21 -1.11 7.32
C SER A 116 -1.29 0.02 6.86
N ALA A 117 -0.77 -0.09 5.65
CA ALA A 117 0.23 0.81 5.11
C ALA A 117 -0.30 1.72 4.00
N THR A 118 0.44 2.81 3.76
CA THR A 118 0.27 3.70 2.60
C THR A 118 1.63 4.28 2.21
N GLY A 119 1.91 4.38 0.91
CA GLY A 119 3.17 4.94 0.43
C GLY A 119 3.66 4.36 -0.89
N TRP A 120 4.97 4.36 -1.06
CA TRP A 120 5.61 3.86 -2.27
C TRP A 120 5.74 2.33 -2.24
N GLY A 121 4.70 1.65 -2.74
CA GLY A 121 4.54 0.20 -2.62
C GLY A 121 5.74 -0.67 -2.98
N GLU A 122 6.58 -0.28 -3.95
CA GLU A 122 7.80 -1.03 -4.28
C GLU A 122 8.75 -1.19 -3.08
N PHE A 123 8.86 -0.17 -2.22
CA PHE A 123 9.69 -0.25 -1.01
C PHE A 123 9.01 -1.05 0.09
N PHE A 124 7.70 -0.91 0.23
CA PHE A 124 6.92 -1.63 1.24
C PHE A 124 6.93 -3.14 0.99
N ILE A 125 6.87 -3.57 -0.28
CA ILE A 125 7.05 -4.97 -0.67
C ILE A 125 8.48 -5.44 -0.35
N ARG A 126 9.50 -4.70 -0.82
CA ARG A 126 10.91 -5.08 -0.63
C ARG A 126 11.32 -5.21 0.83
N LEU A 127 10.72 -4.42 1.72
CA LEU A 127 10.99 -4.46 3.15
C LEU A 127 10.01 -5.32 3.94
N SER A 128 8.92 -5.82 3.33
CA SER A 128 7.83 -6.49 4.03
C SER A 128 7.37 -5.70 5.27
N VAL A 129 7.09 -4.40 5.08
CA VAL A 129 6.94 -3.42 6.17
C VAL A 129 5.98 -3.88 7.26
N ALA A 130 4.76 -4.29 6.90
CA ALA A 130 3.75 -4.70 7.86
C ALA A 130 4.17 -5.96 8.66
N ARG A 131 4.77 -6.96 8.01
CA ARG A 131 5.27 -8.18 8.67
C ARG A 131 6.50 -7.91 9.53
N ASP A 132 7.39 -7.02 9.09
CA ASP A 132 8.63 -6.68 9.80
C ASP A 132 8.33 -5.95 11.12
N ILE A 133 7.32 -5.07 11.14
CA ILE A 133 6.80 -4.48 12.38
C ILE A 133 6.34 -5.59 13.34
N SER A 134 5.47 -6.50 12.87
CA SER A 134 5.05 -7.65 13.68
C SER A 134 6.22 -8.52 14.13
N ALA A 135 7.26 -8.70 13.29
CA ALA A 135 8.41 -9.54 13.60
C ALA A 135 9.28 -8.93 14.72
N LEU A 136 9.44 -7.61 14.73
CA LEU A 136 10.15 -6.91 15.79
C LEU A 136 9.42 -7.02 17.13
N MET A 137 8.08 -6.95 17.12
CA MET A 137 7.29 -7.22 18.32
C MET A 137 7.43 -8.68 18.77
N GLU A 138 7.30 -9.63 17.83
CA GLU A 138 7.33 -11.07 18.10
C GLU A 138 8.69 -11.53 18.64
N TYR A 139 9.77 -11.19 17.95
CA TYR A 139 11.09 -11.75 18.20
C TYR A 139 11.95 -10.90 19.12
N ARG A 140 11.60 -9.62 19.32
CA ARG A 140 12.38 -8.70 20.18
C ARG A 140 11.55 -8.05 21.29
N ALA A 141 10.28 -8.46 21.46
CA ALA A 141 9.37 -7.87 22.43
C ALA A 141 9.33 -6.33 22.36
N MET A 142 9.50 -5.78 21.15
CA MET A 142 9.57 -4.34 20.95
C MET A 142 8.18 -3.71 21.08
N PRO A 143 8.01 -2.58 21.81
CA PRO A 143 6.76 -1.83 21.79
C PRO A 143 6.39 -1.36 20.38
N ILE A 144 5.09 -1.31 20.06
CA ILE A 144 4.61 -1.07 18.69
C ILE A 144 5.16 0.21 18.07
N GLN A 145 5.15 1.34 18.80
CA GLN A 145 5.68 2.62 18.30
C GLN A 145 7.17 2.53 17.94
N ASN A 146 7.97 1.83 18.74
CA ASN A 146 9.40 1.64 18.48
C ASN A 146 9.64 0.76 17.25
N ALA A 147 8.82 -0.29 17.08
CA ALA A 147 8.88 -1.16 15.91
C ALA A 147 8.50 -0.40 14.62
N VAL A 148 7.42 0.38 14.66
CA VAL A 148 7.01 1.26 13.56
C VAL A 148 8.10 2.26 13.22
N ASP A 149 8.66 2.95 14.20
CA ASP A 149 9.71 3.95 13.99
C ASP A 149 10.98 3.34 13.37
N MET A 150 11.39 2.16 13.83
CA MET A 150 12.53 1.45 13.25
C MET A 150 12.28 1.12 11.77
N VAL A 151 11.09 0.64 11.42
CA VAL A 151 10.80 0.24 10.04
C VAL A 151 10.59 1.46 9.13
N ILE A 152 9.79 2.44 9.55
CA ILE A 152 9.43 3.59 8.71
C ILE A 152 10.53 4.66 8.71
N LYS A 153 11.00 5.10 9.86
CA LYS A 153 11.95 6.23 9.95
C LYS A 153 13.39 5.81 9.66
N GLN A 154 13.75 4.55 9.90
CA GLN A 154 15.12 4.08 9.68
C GLN A 154 15.23 3.23 8.42
N LYS A 155 14.56 2.06 8.34
CA LYS A 155 14.74 1.14 7.21
C LYS A 155 14.20 1.70 5.89
N LEU A 156 12.95 2.17 5.89
CA LEU A 156 12.26 2.66 4.69
C LEU A 156 12.92 3.94 4.14
N GLN A 157 13.08 4.97 4.99
CA GLN A 157 13.69 6.23 4.58
C GLN A 157 15.14 6.08 4.12
N LYS A 158 15.93 5.20 4.76
CA LYS A 158 17.32 4.93 4.33
C LYS A 158 17.40 4.33 2.92
N LEU A 159 16.37 3.62 2.47
CA LEU A 159 16.28 3.12 1.10
C LEU A 159 15.71 4.16 0.11
N GLY A 160 15.29 5.33 0.58
CA GLY A 160 14.61 6.35 -0.23
C GLY A 160 13.13 6.05 -0.48
N GLY A 161 12.54 5.14 0.32
CA GLY A 161 11.10 4.94 0.35
C GLY A 161 10.40 6.05 1.13
N ASP A 162 9.13 6.27 0.81
CA ASP A 162 8.28 7.26 1.47
C ASP A 162 6.89 6.67 1.74
N GLY A 163 6.28 7.03 2.86
CA GLY A 163 5.00 6.49 3.33
C GLY A 163 4.90 6.37 4.85
N GLY A 164 3.82 5.74 5.30
CA GLY A 164 3.53 5.50 6.70
C GLY A 164 2.59 4.32 6.90
N VAL A 165 2.27 4.06 8.16
CA VAL A 165 1.35 2.99 8.58
C VAL A 165 0.44 3.49 9.70
N ILE A 166 -0.71 2.84 9.83
CA ILE A 166 -1.44 2.78 11.09
C ILE A 166 -1.29 1.36 11.63
N ALA A 167 -1.17 1.24 12.95
CA ALA A 167 -1.00 -0.04 13.61
C ALA A 167 -1.71 -0.05 14.97
N ILE A 168 -2.14 -1.23 15.41
CA ILE A 168 -2.68 -1.46 16.76
C ILE A 168 -2.18 -2.80 17.26
N ASP A 169 -1.68 -2.86 18.49
CA ASP A 169 -1.23 -4.11 19.11
C ASP A 169 -2.35 -4.85 19.86
N LYS A 170 -2.06 -6.09 20.27
CA LYS A 170 -3.01 -6.94 21.01
C LYS A 170 -3.45 -6.37 22.37
N PHE A 171 -2.77 -5.34 22.86
CA PHE A 171 -3.10 -4.66 24.11
C PHE A 171 -3.88 -3.36 23.87
N GLY A 172 -4.13 -3.00 22.61
CA GLY A 172 -4.85 -1.79 22.23
C GLY A 172 -3.98 -0.54 22.13
N ASN A 173 -2.64 -0.67 22.14
CA ASN A 173 -1.76 0.47 21.87
C ASN A 173 -1.74 0.77 20.38
N ILE A 174 -1.83 2.06 20.02
CA ILE A 174 -1.87 2.59 18.65
C ILE A 174 -0.63 3.44 18.39
#